data_AF-A0A4Q3XQT3-F1
#
_entry.id   AF-A0A4Q3XQT3-F1
#
_cell.length_a   1.000
_cell.length_b   1.000
_cell.length_c   1.000
_cell.angle_alpha   90.00
_cell.angle_beta   90.00
_cell.angle_gamma   90.00
#
_symmetry.space_group_name_H-M   'P 1'
#
loop_
_entity.id
_entity.type
_entity.pdbx_description
1 polymer ?
#
loop_
_entity_poly.entity_id
_entity_poly.type
_entity_poly.pdbx_seq_one_letter_code
_entity_poly.pdbx_strand_id
1 'polypeptide(L)'
;MAYGDYSGPDKPNKGHEGGACNRQRCQAEPALWWNHGSHSWYCADCRQDIQFDSFNLRDWERNWQPRTGHPMFETRAQMDARTKGGAA
;
A
#
# COMPACT_ATOMS: atom_id res chain seq x y z
N MET A 1 6.74 17.42 -2.05
CA MET A 1 7.06 17.61 -3.48
C MET A 1 5.75 17.64 -4.25
N ALA A 2 5.53 18.65 -5.10
CA ALA A 2 4.29 18.77 -5.86
C ALA A 2 4.16 17.55 -6.79
N TYR A 3 3.05 16.83 -6.69
CA TYR A 3 2.70 15.74 -7.60
C TYR A 3 2.50 16.33 -9.00
N GLY A 4 3.59 16.51 -9.74
CA GLY A 4 3.55 16.88 -11.15
C GLY A 4 2.77 15.81 -11.89
N ASP A 5 1.75 16.22 -12.64
CA ASP A 5 0.93 15.34 -13.48
C ASP A 5 1.82 14.58 -14.48
N TYR A 6 2.27 13.39 -14.08
CA TYR A 6 2.96 12.48 -14.97
C TYR A 6 1.93 11.87 -15.93
N SER A 7 2.00 12.26 -17.20
CA SER A 7 1.19 11.73 -18.31
C SER A 7 1.92 10.72 -19.19
N GLY A 8 3.11 10.29 -18.77
CA GLY A 8 3.91 9.29 -19.49
C GLY A 8 3.42 7.85 -19.26
N PRO A 9 3.95 6.88 -20.03
CA PRO A 9 3.65 5.47 -19.82
C PRO A 9 4.11 5.03 -18.42
N ASP A 10 3.34 4.16 -17.79
CA ASP A 10 3.72 3.59 -16.50
C ASP A 10 5.06 2.87 -16.59
N LYS A 11 5.89 3.00 -15.54
CA LYS A 11 7.13 2.23 -15.45
C LYS A 11 6.80 0.73 -15.47
N PRO A 12 7.66 -0.11 -16.08
CA PRO A 12 7.40 -1.55 -16.19
C PRO A 12 7.34 -2.27 -14.83
N ASN A 13 7.93 -1.69 -13.79
CA ASN A 13 7.95 -2.20 -12.42
C ASN A 13 6.87 -1.57 -11.52
N LYS A 14 5.83 -0.93 -12.08
CA LYS A 14 4.76 -0.28 -11.31
C LYS A 14 3.92 -1.30 -10.54
N GLY A 15 3.67 -1.00 -9.27
CA GLY A 15 2.91 -1.84 -8.36
C GLY A 15 3.65 -3.08 -7.85
N HIS A 16 4.92 -3.26 -8.20
CA HIS A 16 5.76 -4.37 -7.75
C HIS A 16 6.54 -4.02 -6.47
N GLU A 17 6.87 -5.04 -5.67
CA GLU A 17 7.66 -4.88 -4.45
C GLU A 17 9.03 -4.30 -4.78
N GLY A 18 9.40 -3.19 -4.12
CA GLY A 18 10.62 -2.44 -4.40
C GLY A 18 10.61 -1.67 -5.72
N GLY A 19 9.57 -1.81 -6.54
CA GLY A 19 9.39 -1.12 -7.82
C GLY A 19 8.72 0.24 -7.67
N ALA A 20 8.04 0.69 -8.73
CA ALA A 20 7.37 1.99 -8.76
C ALA A 20 5.99 1.93 -8.08
N CYS A 21 5.59 3.03 -7.44
CA CYS A 21 4.31 3.15 -6.75
C CYS A 21 3.11 2.89 -7.68
N ASN A 22 2.12 2.13 -7.21
CA ASN A 22 0.92 1.80 -7.99
C ASN A 22 -0.04 2.97 -8.23
N ARG A 23 0.04 4.08 -7.47
CA ARG A 23 -0.85 5.23 -7.69
C ARG A 23 -0.63 5.78 -9.10
N GLN A 24 -1.68 5.94 -9.90
CA GLN A 24 -1.59 6.28 -11.33
C GLN A 24 -0.65 7.47 -11.61
N ARG A 25 -0.81 8.58 -10.87
CA ARG A 25 0.03 9.78 -11.02
C ARG A 25 1.40 9.71 -10.33
N CYS A 26 1.70 8.64 -9.60
CA CYS A 26 2.94 8.47 -8.86
C CYS A 26 3.80 7.36 -9.47
N GLN A 27 5.04 7.68 -9.84
CA GLN A 27 6.04 6.70 -10.31
C GLN A 27 7.19 6.56 -9.30
N ALA A 28 6.98 6.97 -8.05
CA ALA A 28 8.02 7.00 -7.03
C ALA A 28 8.47 5.59 -6.64
N GLU A 29 9.77 5.44 -6.42
CA GLU A 29 10.43 4.23 -5.97
C GLU A 29 11.17 4.54 -4.66
N PRO A 30 11.31 3.59 -3.73
CA PRO A 30 10.79 2.22 -3.78
C PRO A 30 9.36 2.07 -3.25
N ALA A 31 8.59 1.15 -3.84
CA ALA A 31 7.27 0.75 -3.37
C ALA A 31 7.38 -0.38 -2.34
N LEU A 32 7.35 -0.02 -1.05
CA LEU A 32 7.60 -0.94 0.08
C LEU A 32 6.37 -1.24 0.94
N TRP A 33 5.21 -0.70 0.57
CA TRP A 33 3.96 -0.87 1.30
C TRP A 33 2.94 -1.63 0.45
N TRP A 34 2.61 -2.84 0.87
CA TRP A 34 1.58 -3.67 0.24
C TRP A 34 0.20 -3.19 0.65
N ASN A 35 -0.66 -2.85 -0.32
CA ASN A 35 -2.07 -2.56 -0.09
C ASN A 35 -2.89 -3.86 -0.19
N HIS A 36 -3.57 -4.23 0.89
CA HIS A 36 -4.44 -5.41 0.92
C HIS A 36 -5.76 -5.26 0.17
N GLY A 37 -6.22 -4.03 -0.10
CA GLY A 37 -7.42 -3.78 -0.90
C GLY A 37 -7.18 -3.88 -2.41
N SER A 38 -6.01 -3.43 -2.88
CA SER A 38 -5.68 -3.45 -4.33
C SER A 38 -4.71 -4.56 -4.74
N HIS A 39 -4.13 -5.27 -3.77
CA HIS A 39 -3.06 -6.25 -3.99
C HIS A 39 -1.89 -5.68 -4.82
N SER A 40 -1.38 -4.51 -4.43
CA SER A 40 -0.25 -3.87 -5.12
C SER A 40 0.64 -3.07 -4.16
N TRP A 41 1.85 -2.75 -4.59
CA TRP A 41 2.83 -2.02 -3.78
C TRP A 41 2.80 -0.51 -4.01
N TYR A 42 2.96 0.25 -2.94
CA TYR A 42 2.95 1.72 -2.91
C TYR A 42 4.17 2.27 -2.17
N CYS A 43 4.54 3.50 -2.50
CA CYS A 43 5.52 4.26 -1.73
C CYS A 43 4.92 4.73 -0.39
N ALA A 44 5.79 5.17 0.53
CA ALA A 44 5.38 5.64 1.85
C ALA A 44 4.41 6.83 1.80
N ASP A 45 4.64 7.79 0.88
CA ASP A 45 3.79 8.98 0.74
C ASP A 45 2.37 8.60 0.30
N CYS A 46 2.25 7.75 -0.71
CA CYS A 46 0.93 7.31 -1.17
C CYS A 46 0.22 6.43 -0.14
N ARG A 47 0.97 5.61 0.61
CA ARG A 47 0.41 4.88 1.75
C ARG A 47 -0.14 5.85 2.80
N GLN A 48 0.55 6.96 3.08
CA GLN A 48 0.06 7.96 4.04
C GLN A 48 -1.25 8.60 3.56
N ASP A 49 -1.29 9.05 2.31
CA ASP A 49 -2.48 9.67 1.72
C ASP A 49 -3.67 8.71 1.66
N ILE A 50 -3.43 7.43 1.33
CA ILE A 50 -4.51 6.46 1.11
C ILE A 50 -4.97 5.85 2.43
N GLN A 51 -4.06 5.34 3.26
CA GLN A 51 -4.40 4.62 4.48
C GLN A 51 -5.12 5.51 5.48
N PHE A 52 -4.69 6.76 5.62
CA PHE A 52 -5.20 7.68 6.63
C PHE A 52 -6.13 8.74 6.08
N ASP A 53 -6.52 8.64 4.80
CA ASP A 53 -7.71 9.32 4.34
C ASP A 53 -8.90 8.87 5.20
N SER A 54 -9.69 9.84 5.65
CA SER A 54 -10.75 9.61 6.65
C SER A 54 -11.80 8.60 6.20
N PHE A 55 -12.07 8.52 4.89
CA PHE A 55 -13.02 7.55 4.34
C PHE A 55 -12.40 6.16 4.32
N ASN A 56 -11.20 6.03 3.76
CA ASN A 56 -10.48 4.76 3.64
C ASN A 56 -10.19 4.13 5.01
N LEU A 57 -9.69 4.93 5.95
CA LEU A 57 -9.38 4.47 7.30
C LEU A 57 -10.63 3.93 7.99
N ARG A 58 -11.71 4.72 7.97
CA ARG A 58 -12.98 4.35 8.59
C ARG A 58 -13.59 3.10 7.97
N ASP A 59 -13.56 2.97 6.64
CA ASP A 59 -14.07 1.78 5.96
C ASP A 59 -13.26 0.54 6.34
N TRP A 60 -11.92 0.66 6.35
CA TRP A 60 -11.05 -0.45 6.68
C TRP A 60 -11.22 -0.92 8.12
N GLU A 61 -11.15 -0.01 9.08
CA GLU A 61 -11.29 -0.31 10.50
C GLU A 61 -12.65 -0.91 10.84
N ARG A 62 -13.71 -0.49 10.15
CA ARG A 62 -15.07 -0.96 10.40
C ARG A 62 -15.37 -2.30 9.73
N ASN A 63 -14.97 -2.46 8.47
CA ASN A 63 -15.47 -3.53 7.60
C ASN A 63 -14.44 -4.63 7.30
N TRP A 64 -13.15 -4.32 7.33
CA TRP A 64 -12.09 -5.22 6.84
C TRP A 64 -11.18 -5.71 7.96
N GLN A 65 -10.61 -4.79 8.73
CA GLN A 65 -9.68 -5.11 9.81
C GLN A 65 -10.24 -6.10 10.84
N PRO A 66 -11.53 -6.04 11.27
CA PRO A 66 -12.09 -7.03 12.19
C PRO A 66 -12.16 -8.45 11.60
N ARG A 67 -12.19 -8.57 10.28
CA ARG A 67 -12.31 -9.85 9.56
C ARG A 67 -10.96 -10.42 9.18
N THR A 68 -10.02 -9.57 8.81
CA THR A 68 -8.71 -9.99 8.30
C THR A 68 -7.59 -9.92 9.33
N GLY A 69 -7.79 -9.14 10.41
CA GLY A 69 -6.82 -9.00 11.51
C GLY A 69 -5.55 -8.23 11.14
N HIS A 70 -5.57 -7.43 10.07
CA HIS A 70 -4.42 -6.64 9.64
C HIS A 70 -4.81 -5.24 9.14
N PRO A 71 -3.89 -4.25 9.18
CA PRO A 71 -4.14 -2.93 8.62
C PRO A 71 -4.25 -2.97 7.09
N MET A 72 -4.68 -1.86 6.50
CA MET A 72 -4.85 -1.71 5.04
C MET A 72 -3.51 -1.87 4.30
N PHE A 73 -2.44 -1.34 4.90
CA PHE A 73 -1.09 -1.45 4.37
C PHE A 73 -0.16 -2.12 5.36
N GLU A 74 0.69 -3.01 4.84
CA GLU A 74 1.78 -3.65 5.58
C GLU A 74 3.04 -3.68 4.73
N THR A 75 4.21 -3.63 5.38
CA THR A 75 5.48 -3.99 4.74
C THR A 75 5.61 -5.52 4.65
N ARG A 76 6.51 -6.01 3.79
CA ARG A 76 6.86 -7.44 3.72
C ARG A 76 7.21 -8.02 5.09
N ALA A 77 8.06 -7.32 5.83
CA ALA A 77 8.49 -7.72 7.16
C ALA A 77 7.32 -7.84 8.15
N GLN A 78 6.33 -6.94 8.08
CA GLN A 78 5.13 -7.00 8.92
C GLN A 78 4.23 -8.18 8.56
N MET A 79 4.01 -8.43 7.27
CA MET A 79 3.27 -9.61 6.81
C MET A 79 3.95 -10.91 7.28
N ASP A 80 5.26 -11.00 7.10
CA ASP A 80 6.04 -12.17 7.52
C ASP A 80 5.99 -12.38 9.05
N ALA A 81 6.07 -11.30 9.84
CA ALA A 81 5.94 -11.36 11.29
C ALA A 81 4.57 -11.88 11.73
N ARG A 82 3.50 -11.44 11.06
CA ARG A 82 2.13 -11.89 11.33
C ARG A 82 1.94 -13.37 10.98
N THR A 83 2.42 -13.81 9.82
CA THR A 83 2.34 -15.22 9.41
C THR A 83 3.14 -16.12 10.36
N LYS A 84 4.32 -15.69 10.80
CA LYS A 84 5.13 -16.45 11.78
C LYS A 84 4.48 -16.51 13.17
N GLY A 85 3.73 -15.48 13.58
CA GLY A 85 3.03 -15.44 14.86
C GLY A 85 1.75 -16.27 14.94
N GLY A 86 1.21 -16.76 13.83
CA GLY A 86 0.00 -17.59 13.77
C GLY A 86 0.23 -19.10 13.85
N ALA A 87 1.46 -19.55 14.13
CA ALA A 87 1.85 -20.96 14.13
C ALA A 87 2.05 -21.55 15.55
N ALA A 88 1.28 -21.07 16.54
CA ALA A 88 1.28 -21.59 17.91
C ALA A 88 -0.05 -22.29 18.23
#